data_AF-A0AAV2IFI5-F1
#
_entry.id   AF-A0AAV2IFI5-F1
#
_cell.length_a   1.000
_cell.length_b   1.000
_cell.length_c   1.000
_cell.angle_alpha   90.00
_cell.angle_beta   90.00
_cell.angle_gamma   90.00
#
_symmetry.space_group_name_H-M   'P 1'
#
loop_
_entity.id
_entity.type
_entity.pdbx_description
1 polymer ?
#
loop_
_entity_poly.entity_id
_entity_poly.type
_entity_poly.pdbx_seq_one_letter_code
_entity_poly.pdbx_strand_id
1 'polypeptide(L)'
;MGSSHLDQLDQFDVVQLSLCGLSGAVRHLTLSAKKVKDVLGNSGSFRFGNIRSSSNFLIYDASSTAGSAEVDLSTLKPMPWLSNDGLRVGGAMCQLVLPVNHAEITLSPRAAAVKQVQRLKQEFGLSVQSAFEAEFMIFEKDEVTPFNNVFIEPYARTDNMSGREHALLGTCQLLEEAGLPLESFMTEFAAAQFELTFRPEEGVASADSIMVMKDGVKTNLGKNGMVATYMACPLAEGHANGFHFNHSLLTSDRKNAFLNADDPVLLSDTARHWIAGLVSHAPALTALLCPTINCYRRLADVLCPKSATWGVEDRSVFLRVKTEKRNVYMENRLPSSASNPYLVVAATLAAGMDGLAKKLNCPLQGDKAAPPIPRTPEGSMAALEQDDILRKAIGAELVDSFMSISRQGLAAISDGSDQLEYQRNVYFHAL
;
A
#
# COMPACT_ATOMS: atom_id res chain seq x y z
N MET A 1 32.13 -17.38 13.03
CA MET A 1 31.34 -16.91 14.20
C MET A 1 30.23 -16.07 13.63
N GLY A 2 29.02 -16.62 13.50
CA GLY A 2 27.89 -15.86 12.95
C GLY A 2 27.48 -14.79 13.94
N SER A 3 27.45 -13.53 13.53
CA SER A 3 26.89 -12.46 14.36
C SER A 3 25.46 -12.84 14.72
N SER A 4 25.06 -12.61 15.97
CA SER A 4 23.66 -12.74 16.35
C SER A 4 22.84 -11.82 15.44
N HIS A 5 21.64 -12.25 15.02
CA HIS A 5 20.69 -11.37 14.32
C HIS A 5 20.34 -10.11 15.12
N LEU A 6 20.74 -10.01 16.39
CA LEU A 6 20.58 -8.82 17.21
C LEU A 6 21.75 -7.82 17.07
N ASP A 7 22.91 -8.21 16.55
CA ASP A 7 24.10 -7.35 16.48
C ASP A 7 23.95 -6.23 15.45
N GLN A 8 23.05 -6.40 14.47
CA GLN A 8 22.66 -5.32 13.55
C GLN A 8 22.04 -4.10 14.27
N LEU A 9 21.52 -4.26 15.49
CA LEU A 9 20.99 -3.16 16.29
C LEU A 9 22.09 -2.23 16.82
N ASP A 10 23.33 -2.69 16.92
CA ASP A 10 24.46 -1.91 17.47
C ASP A 10 24.87 -0.75 16.55
N GLN A 11 24.36 -0.74 15.32
CA GLN A 11 24.49 0.33 14.33
C GLN A 11 23.63 1.55 14.67
N PHE A 12 22.66 1.40 15.57
CA PHE A 12 21.67 2.42 15.92
C PHE A 12 21.73 2.77 17.40
N ASP A 13 21.42 4.03 17.71
CA ASP A 13 21.22 4.47 19.09
C ASP A 13 19.77 4.23 19.51
N VAL A 14 18.86 4.40 18.56
CA VAL A 14 17.40 4.33 18.73
C VAL A 14 16.79 3.56 17.58
N VAL A 15 15.75 2.77 17.85
CA VAL A 15 15.00 2.02 16.85
C VAL A 15 13.51 2.36 16.97
N GLN A 16 12.92 2.73 15.83
CA GLN A 16 11.49 2.96 15.68
C GLN A 16 10.81 1.66 15.22
N LEU A 17 9.93 1.12 16.07
CA LEU A 17 9.14 -0.08 15.79
C LEU A 17 7.80 0.32 15.20
N SER A 18 7.49 -0.15 13.99
CA SER A 18 6.36 0.33 13.20
C SER A 18 5.30 -0.74 12.98
N LEU A 19 4.03 -0.37 13.18
CA LEU A 19 2.85 -1.18 12.90
C LEU A 19 1.94 -0.46 11.92
N CYS A 20 1.39 -1.19 10.95
CA CYS A 20 0.37 -0.66 10.05
C CYS A 20 -1.02 -1.12 10.51
N GLY A 21 -1.86 -0.15 10.85
CA GLY A 21 -3.27 -0.39 11.16
C GLY A 21 -4.11 -0.61 9.90
N LEU A 22 -5.38 -0.99 10.08
CA LEU A 22 -6.29 -1.29 8.97
C LEU A 22 -6.56 -0.09 8.04
N SER A 23 -6.56 1.13 8.58
CA SER A 23 -6.67 2.37 7.80
C SER A 23 -5.45 2.68 6.94
N GLY A 24 -4.37 1.88 7.03
CA GLY A 24 -3.09 2.18 6.37
C GLY A 24 -2.25 3.20 7.14
N ALA A 25 -2.68 3.63 8.32
CA ALA A 25 -1.90 4.52 9.18
C ALA A 25 -0.78 3.75 9.88
N VAL A 26 0.43 4.33 9.92
CA VAL A 26 1.53 3.77 10.72
C VAL A 26 1.41 4.25 12.16
N ARG A 27 1.77 3.36 13.08
CA ARG A 27 1.96 3.65 14.50
C ARG A 27 3.36 3.23 14.88
N HIS A 28 4.04 4.11 15.61
CA HIS A 28 5.44 3.93 15.98
C HIS A 28 5.61 3.79 17.49
N LEU A 29 6.53 2.93 17.90
CA LEU A 29 7.08 2.88 19.25
C LEU A 29 8.59 3.03 19.14
N THR A 30 9.12 4.13 19.67
CA THR A 30 10.56 4.44 19.60
C THR A 30 11.25 4.04 20.91
N LEU A 31 12.29 3.21 20.81
CA LEU A 31 13.04 2.69 21.96
C LEU A 31 14.55 2.78 21.71
N SER A 32 15.36 2.78 22.75
CA SER A 32 16.82 2.65 22.56
C SER A 32 17.15 1.28 21.96
N ALA A 33 18.16 1.22 21.10
CA ALA A 33 18.58 -0.03 20.47
C ALA A 33 18.94 -1.11 21.50
N LYS A 34 19.57 -0.70 22.62
CA LYS A 34 19.81 -1.56 23.79
C LYS A 34 18.53 -2.18 24.33
N LYS A 35 17.48 -1.37 24.54
CA LYS A 35 16.19 -1.86 25.03
C LYS A 35 15.56 -2.85 24.05
N VAL A 36 15.71 -2.60 22.75
CA VAL A 36 15.20 -3.53 21.73
C VAL A 36 15.94 -4.86 21.79
N LYS A 37 17.28 -4.82 21.86
CA LYS A 37 18.16 -5.99 22.00
C LYS A 37 17.83 -6.80 23.26
N ASP A 38 17.64 -6.13 24.40
CA ASP A 38 17.29 -6.77 25.68
C ASP A 38 15.92 -7.47 25.62
N VAL A 39 14.92 -6.88 24.98
CA VAL A 39 13.57 -7.48 24.90
C VAL A 39 13.56 -8.67 23.94
N LEU A 40 14.18 -8.54 22.75
CA LEU A 40 14.24 -9.63 21.78
C LEU A 40 15.09 -10.79 22.27
N GLY A 41 16.13 -10.53 23.08
CA GLY A 41 16.95 -11.58 23.70
C GLY A 41 16.26 -12.34 24.83
N ASN A 42 15.19 -11.79 25.44
CA ASN A 42 14.52 -12.38 26.60
C ASN A 42 13.09 -12.86 26.30
N SER A 43 12.20 -11.96 25.86
CA SER A 43 10.76 -12.19 25.73
C SER A 43 10.25 -12.28 24.30
N GLY A 44 11.07 -11.91 23.30
CA GLY A 44 10.72 -12.00 21.87
C GLY A 44 9.69 -10.97 21.36
N SER A 45 8.92 -10.33 22.24
CA SER A 45 7.88 -9.36 21.86
C SER A 45 7.77 -8.15 22.78
N PHE A 46 7.32 -7.02 22.23
CA PHE A 46 7.04 -5.78 22.96
C PHE A 46 5.55 -5.62 23.21
N ARG A 47 5.15 -5.11 24.37
CA ARG A 47 3.78 -4.61 24.52
C ARG A 47 3.69 -3.26 23.83
N PHE A 48 2.84 -3.15 22.83
CA PHE A 48 2.36 -1.84 22.42
C PHE A 48 1.33 -1.39 23.47
N GLY A 49 1.47 -0.17 23.97
CA GLY A 49 0.56 0.38 24.98
C GLY A 49 -0.89 0.43 24.49
N ASN A 50 -1.82 0.85 25.35
CA ASN A 50 -3.20 1.13 24.93
C ASN A 50 -3.16 2.19 23.83
N ILE A 51 -3.15 1.78 22.58
CA ILE A 51 -3.50 2.64 21.47
C ILE A 51 -4.97 2.93 21.78
N ARG A 52 -5.35 4.11 22.25
CA ARG A 52 -6.77 4.51 22.35
C ARG A 52 -7.03 5.41 21.16
N SER A 53 -7.98 5.04 20.30
CA SER A 53 -8.59 6.00 19.39
C SER A 53 -9.87 6.43 20.08
N SER A 54 -10.06 7.73 20.20
CA SER A 54 -11.39 8.29 20.27
C SER A 54 -12.14 7.78 19.04
N SER A 55 -13.04 6.82 19.27
CA SER A 55 -13.93 6.21 18.28
C SER A 55 -13.25 5.66 17.01
N ASN A 56 -13.20 4.32 16.92
CA ASN A 56 -13.36 3.59 15.65
C ASN A 56 -12.18 3.38 14.69
N PHE A 57 -10.93 3.35 15.17
CA PHE A 57 -9.82 2.77 14.41
C PHE A 57 -9.19 1.62 15.20
N LEU A 58 -9.53 0.38 14.82
CA LEU A 58 -9.03 -0.92 15.34
C LEU A 58 -8.17 -0.85 16.61
N ILE A 59 -8.80 -0.78 17.77
CA ILE A 59 -8.14 -1.12 19.03
C ILE A 59 -9.09 -1.96 19.90
N TYR A 60 -8.60 -3.13 20.30
CA TYR A 60 -9.03 -3.95 21.42
C TYR A 60 -9.51 -3.12 22.62
N ASP A 61 -10.77 -3.30 23.02
CA ASP A 61 -11.23 -2.96 24.36
C ASP A 61 -11.97 -4.14 25.01
N ALA A 62 -11.83 -4.17 26.35
CA ALA A 62 -12.64 -4.84 27.34
C ALA A 62 -12.35 -6.32 27.67
N SER A 63 -11.07 -6.65 27.92
CA SER A 63 -10.60 -7.24 29.18
C SER A 63 -9.14 -7.72 29.08
N SER A 64 -8.20 -6.92 29.59
CA SER A 64 -6.82 -7.32 29.96
C SER A 64 -5.79 -7.76 28.90
N THR A 65 -6.07 -7.89 27.60
CA THR A 65 -5.03 -8.29 26.64
C THR A 65 -4.30 -7.09 26.02
N ALA A 66 -3.17 -6.69 26.62
CA ALA A 66 -2.18 -5.83 26.00
C ALA A 66 -1.54 -6.57 24.81
N GLY A 67 -1.85 -6.20 23.56
CA GLY A 67 -1.27 -6.83 22.36
C GLY A 67 0.26 -6.79 22.39
N SER A 68 0.89 -7.91 22.00
CA SER A 68 2.34 -7.98 21.84
C SER A 68 2.70 -7.85 20.38
N ALA A 69 3.87 -7.30 20.10
CA ALA A 69 4.39 -7.12 18.76
C ALA A 69 5.75 -7.79 18.63
N GLU A 70 5.90 -8.66 17.64
CA GLU A 70 7.16 -9.26 17.25
C GLU A 70 7.84 -8.36 16.23
N VAL A 71 9.15 -8.15 16.41
CA VAL A 71 9.93 -7.29 15.51
C VAL A 71 10.48 -8.13 14.38
N ASP A 72 10.14 -7.74 13.15
CA ASP A 72 10.72 -8.35 11.97
C ASP A 72 12.04 -7.64 11.64
N LEU A 73 13.12 -8.13 12.25
CA LEU A 73 14.45 -7.55 12.04
C LEU A 73 14.98 -7.71 10.61
N SER A 74 14.33 -8.51 9.75
CA SER A 74 14.69 -8.55 8.32
C SER A 74 14.31 -7.24 7.60
N THR A 75 13.45 -6.43 8.22
CA THR A 75 13.05 -5.11 7.74
C THR A 75 13.83 -3.97 8.37
N LEU A 76 14.82 -4.26 9.24
CA LEU A 76 15.60 -3.23 9.92
C LEU A 76 16.40 -2.40 8.91
N LYS A 77 16.12 -1.09 8.84
CA LYS A 77 16.75 -0.14 7.92
C LYS A 77 17.08 1.18 8.63
N PRO A 78 18.07 1.96 8.16
CA PRO A 78 18.29 3.32 8.67
C PRO A 78 17.12 4.25 8.32
N MET A 79 16.84 5.22 9.20
CA MET A 79 15.79 6.24 9.04
C MET A 79 16.44 7.63 9.04
N PRO A 80 17.10 8.03 7.94
CA PRO A 80 17.95 9.23 7.90
C PRO A 80 17.16 10.53 8.08
N TRP A 81 15.89 10.60 7.69
CA TRP A 81 15.02 11.74 7.98
C TRP A 81 14.69 11.92 9.47
N LEU A 82 15.00 10.96 10.35
CA LEU A 82 14.89 11.11 11.81
C LEU A 82 16.24 11.41 12.46
N SER A 83 17.33 11.27 11.72
CA SER A 83 18.69 11.40 12.24
C SER A 83 19.07 12.90 12.25
N ASN A 84 19.17 13.47 13.44
CA ASN A 84 19.70 14.82 13.66
C ASN A 84 20.87 14.75 14.65
N ASP A 85 21.86 15.64 14.49
CA ASP A 85 22.99 15.81 15.44
C ASP A 85 23.78 14.52 15.76
N GLY A 86 23.94 13.64 14.77
CA GLY A 86 24.70 12.40 14.89
C GLY A 86 23.94 11.23 15.53
N LEU A 87 22.67 11.41 15.89
CA LEU A 87 21.81 10.33 16.38
C LEU A 87 21.52 9.32 15.26
N ARG A 88 21.91 8.05 15.45
CA ARG A 88 21.68 6.98 14.48
C ARG A 88 20.32 6.33 14.75
N VAL A 89 19.36 6.54 13.85
CA VAL A 89 18.00 6.01 13.99
C VAL A 89 17.77 4.86 13.01
N GLY A 90 17.36 3.71 13.53
CA GLY A 90 16.89 2.57 12.75
C GLY A 90 15.36 2.45 12.79
N GLY A 91 14.77 1.75 11.83
CA GLY A 91 13.35 1.45 11.78
C GLY A 91 13.12 -0.01 11.42
N ALA A 92 12.14 -0.66 12.05
CA ALA A 92 11.75 -2.03 11.74
C ALA A 92 10.23 -2.21 11.82
N MET A 93 9.69 -3.01 10.91
CA MET A 93 8.29 -3.42 10.93
C MET A 93 8.03 -4.45 12.03
N CYS A 94 6.81 -4.42 12.53
CA CYS A 94 6.34 -5.34 13.54
C CYS A 94 5.13 -6.13 13.05
N GLN A 95 4.94 -7.29 13.68
CA GLN A 95 3.77 -8.14 13.52
C GLN A 95 3.05 -8.26 14.87
N LEU A 96 1.74 -8.04 14.88
CA LEU A 96 0.92 -8.20 16.08
C LEU A 96 0.69 -9.68 16.38
N VAL A 97 0.87 -10.05 17.66
CA VAL A 97 0.66 -11.40 18.19
C VAL A 97 -0.09 -11.37 19.53
N LEU A 98 -0.77 -12.47 19.82
CA LEU A 98 -1.46 -12.67 21.08
C LEU A 98 -0.44 -12.84 22.23
N PRO A 99 -0.66 -12.21 23.41
CA PRO A 99 0.36 -12.20 24.48
C PRO A 99 0.57 -13.55 25.17
N VAL A 100 -0.40 -14.46 25.08
CA VAL A 100 -0.40 -15.72 25.84
C VAL A 100 0.27 -16.85 25.08
N ASN A 101 0.07 -16.91 23.76
CA ASN A 101 0.52 -18.01 22.91
C ASN A 101 1.30 -17.57 21.68
N HIS A 102 1.57 -16.27 21.52
CA HIS A 102 2.22 -15.69 20.35
C HIS A 102 1.50 -16.03 19.03
N ALA A 103 0.24 -16.44 19.07
CA ALA A 103 -0.51 -16.71 17.86
C ALA A 103 -0.77 -15.40 17.11
N GLU A 104 -0.74 -15.48 15.79
CA GLU A 104 -0.96 -14.35 14.91
C GLU A 104 -2.29 -13.66 15.22
N ILE A 105 -2.26 -12.33 15.35
CA ILE A 105 -3.48 -11.53 15.40
C ILE A 105 -4.06 -11.44 13.99
N THR A 106 -5.26 -12.00 13.84
CA THR A 106 -6.09 -12.01 12.62
C THR A 106 -6.42 -10.62 12.09
N LEU A 107 -6.32 -9.59 12.92
CA LEU A 107 -6.62 -8.19 12.61
C LEU A 107 -5.44 -7.41 12.01
N SER A 108 -4.41 -8.08 11.50
CA SER A 108 -3.22 -7.45 10.95
C SER A 108 -3.17 -7.52 9.42
N PRO A 109 -3.22 -6.37 8.72
CA PRO A 109 -3.07 -6.32 7.25
C PRO A 109 -1.75 -6.92 6.76
N ARG A 110 -0.63 -6.63 7.44
CA ARG A 110 0.69 -7.17 7.09
C ARG A 110 0.71 -8.69 7.17
N ALA A 111 0.13 -9.26 8.21
CA ALA A 111 0.02 -10.71 8.38
C ALA A 111 -0.81 -11.36 7.27
N ALA A 112 -1.95 -10.76 6.91
CA ALA A 112 -2.78 -11.22 5.81
C ALA A 112 -1.98 -11.25 4.48
N ALA A 113 -1.16 -10.24 4.21
CA ALA A 113 -0.28 -10.19 3.04
C ALA A 113 0.81 -11.28 3.09
N VAL A 114 1.53 -11.41 4.22
CA VAL A 114 2.55 -12.44 4.43
C VAL A 114 1.96 -13.84 4.22
N LYS A 115 0.77 -14.09 4.76
CA LYS A 115 0.04 -15.35 4.58
C LYS A 115 -0.25 -15.63 3.11
N GLN A 116 -0.71 -14.65 2.32
CA GLN A 116 -0.94 -14.90 0.88
C GLN A 116 0.35 -15.13 0.09
N VAL A 117 1.43 -14.43 0.43
CA VAL A 117 2.76 -14.68 -0.15
C VAL A 117 3.22 -16.11 0.12
N GLN A 118 3.05 -16.59 1.35
CA GLN A 118 3.39 -17.96 1.73
C GLN A 118 2.52 -18.98 1.00
N ARG A 119 1.20 -18.75 0.92
CA ARG A 119 0.26 -19.62 0.20
C ARG A 119 0.59 -19.72 -1.29
N LEU A 120 0.93 -18.61 -1.94
CA LEU A 120 1.34 -18.60 -3.35
C LEU A 120 2.53 -19.55 -3.59
N LYS A 121 3.51 -19.52 -2.70
CA LYS A 121 4.68 -20.40 -2.76
C LYS A 121 4.33 -21.86 -2.46
N GLN A 122 3.51 -22.10 -1.44
CA GLN A 122 3.17 -23.46 -0.97
C GLN A 122 2.22 -24.20 -1.93
N GLU A 123 1.20 -23.51 -2.42
CA GLU A 123 0.13 -24.10 -3.24
C GLU A 123 0.48 -24.14 -4.73
N PHE A 124 1.27 -23.16 -5.23
CA PHE A 124 1.56 -23.00 -6.66
C PHE A 124 3.05 -23.05 -7.01
N GLY A 125 3.96 -23.07 -6.03
CA GLY A 125 5.41 -23.03 -6.30
C GLY A 125 5.88 -21.70 -6.90
N LEU A 126 5.13 -20.62 -6.69
CA LEU A 126 5.38 -19.29 -7.25
C LEU A 126 5.78 -18.28 -6.16
N SER A 127 6.66 -17.35 -6.51
CA SER A 127 6.95 -16.14 -5.73
C SER A 127 6.35 -14.92 -6.44
N VAL A 128 5.92 -13.91 -5.69
CA VAL A 128 5.51 -12.62 -6.27
C VAL A 128 6.69 -11.65 -6.26
N GLN A 129 6.86 -10.92 -7.35
CA GLN A 129 7.71 -9.73 -7.41
C GLN A 129 6.82 -8.52 -7.73
N SER A 130 6.91 -7.44 -6.95
CA SER A 130 6.00 -6.31 -7.08
C SER A 130 6.61 -4.96 -6.74
N ALA A 131 6.01 -3.90 -7.28
CA ALA A 131 6.34 -2.50 -7.02
C ALA A 131 5.06 -1.67 -7.00
N PHE A 132 5.10 -0.53 -6.32
CA PHE A 132 4.04 0.48 -6.39
C PHE A 132 4.53 1.71 -7.15
N GLU A 133 3.63 2.30 -7.93
CA GLU A 133 3.73 3.67 -8.43
C GLU A 133 2.93 4.54 -7.44
N ALA A 134 3.61 5.37 -6.65
CA ALA A 134 3.01 6.09 -5.55
C ALA A 134 2.84 7.57 -5.88
N GLU A 135 1.62 7.95 -6.26
CA GLU A 135 1.26 9.34 -6.46
C GLU A 135 0.84 10.01 -5.14
N PHE A 136 1.25 11.27 -4.98
CA PHE A 136 0.90 12.10 -3.84
C PHE A 136 0.90 13.56 -4.24
N MET A 137 0.25 14.39 -3.41
CA MET A 137 0.27 15.84 -3.58
C MET A 137 0.95 16.53 -2.41
N ILE A 138 1.54 17.69 -2.68
CA ILE A 138 2.20 18.52 -1.69
C ILE A 138 1.45 19.84 -1.55
N PHE A 139 1.26 20.27 -0.31
CA PHE A 139 0.60 21.53 0.05
C PHE A 139 1.50 22.37 0.94
N GLU A 140 1.27 23.68 0.96
CA GLU A 140 1.85 24.56 1.97
C GLU A 140 1.33 24.18 3.37
N LYS A 141 2.14 24.36 4.40
CA LYS A 141 1.72 24.04 5.77
C LYS A 141 0.60 24.96 6.25
N ASP A 142 -0.35 24.39 6.97
CA ASP A 142 -1.52 25.05 7.55
C ASP A 142 -2.51 25.66 6.53
N GLU A 143 -2.30 25.42 5.23
CA GLU A 143 -3.18 25.82 4.15
C GLU A 143 -3.52 24.63 3.23
N VAL A 144 -4.68 24.68 2.57
CA VAL A 144 -5.00 23.76 1.46
C VAL A 144 -4.59 24.39 0.13
N THR A 145 -3.45 25.08 0.13
CA THR A 145 -2.85 25.70 -1.05
C THR A 145 -1.86 24.71 -1.67
N PRO A 146 -2.07 24.24 -2.91
CA PRO A 146 -1.10 23.41 -3.60
C PRO A 146 0.27 24.07 -3.62
N PHE A 147 1.31 23.27 -3.39
CA PHE A 147 2.69 23.73 -3.26
C PHE A 147 3.23 24.50 -4.48
N ASN A 148 2.63 24.35 -5.67
CA ASN A 148 3.11 25.01 -6.89
C ASN A 148 1.97 25.60 -7.73
N ASN A 149 2.35 26.43 -8.70
CA ASN A 149 1.47 27.24 -9.54
C ASN A 149 1.48 26.84 -11.02
N VAL A 150 2.08 25.69 -11.39
CA VAL A 150 2.01 25.17 -12.77
C VAL A 150 0.70 24.42 -12.93
N PHE A 151 -0.34 25.15 -13.34
CA PHE A 151 -1.67 24.58 -13.58
C PHE A 151 -1.88 24.09 -15.01
N ILE A 152 -1.00 24.49 -15.95
CA ILE A 152 -1.09 24.13 -17.37
C ILE A 152 0.02 23.14 -17.70
N GLU A 153 -0.39 21.93 -18.07
CA GLU A 153 0.49 20.82 -18.48
C GLU A 153 1.65 20.58 -17.49
N PRO A 154 1.37 20.26 -16.20
CA PRO A 154 2.41 20.08 -15.17
C PRO A 154 3.26 18.81 -15.31
N TYR A 155 2.82 17.86 -16.15
CA TYR A 155 3.42 16.54 -16.30
C TYR A 155 4.87 16.60 -16.80
N ALA A 156 5.78 15.90 -16.11
CA ALA A 156 7.20 15.79 -16.44
C ALA A 156 7.95 17.13 -16.58
N ARG A 157 7.51 18.15 -15.84
CA ARG A 157 8.14 19.48 -15.81
C ARG A 157 8.97 19.72 -14.55
N THR A 158 10.19 20.22 -14.75
CA THR A 158 11.13 20.51 -13.66
C THR A 158 10.83 21.83 -12.93
N ASP A 159 10.26 22.82 -13.61
CA ASP A 159 9.89 24.11 -12.99
C ASP A 159 8.64 24.01 -12.10
N ASN A 160 7.95 22.87 -12.14
CA ASN A 160 6.87 22.51 -11.23
C ASN A 160 7.37 22.21 -9.79
N MET A 161 8.68 22.33 -9.52
CA MET A 161 9.27 22.20 -8.18
C MET A 161 9.40 23.54 -7.43
N SER A 162 9.06 24.67 -8.08
CA SER A 162 8.90 26.00 -7.47
C SER A 162 10.05 26.46 -6.55
N GLY A 163 11.31 26.12 -6.88
CA GLY A 163 12.48 26.55 -6.09
C GLY A 163 12.71 25.78 -4.79
N ARG A 164 12.05 24.62 -4.61
CA ARG A 164 12.20 23.73 -3.45
C ARG A 164 12.75 22.37 -3.84
N GLU A 165 13.46 22.32 -4.96
CA GLU A 165 14.13 21.12 -5.46
C GLU A 165 15.00 20.49 -4.38
N HIS A 166 15.68 21.31 -3.55
CA HIS A 166 16.47 20.82 -2.42
C HIS A 166 15.65 19.95 -1.45
N ALA A 167 14.41 20.34 -1.13
CA ALA A 167 13.59 19.56 -0.20
C ALA A 167 13.03 18.28 -0.86
N LEU A 168 12.64 18.35 -2.14
CA LEU A 168 12.09 17.20 -2.88
C LEU A 168 13.18 16.18 -3.24
N LEU A 169 14.24 16.63 -3.89
CA LEU A 169 15.38 15.79 -4.27
C LEU A 169 16.17 15.33 -3.04
N GLY A 170 16.28 16.18 -2.01
CA GLY A 170 16.84 15.77 -0.71
C GLY A 170 16.01 14.67 -0.05
N THR A 171 14.67 14.70 -0.17
CA THR A 171 13.82 13.59 0.28
C THR A 171 14.14 12.31 -0.50
N CYS A 172 14.29 12.39 -1.83
CA CYS A 172 14.64 11.23 -2.65
C CYS A 172 15.99 10.61 -2.21
N GLN A 173 17.00 11.46 -1.98
CA GLN A 173 18.31 11.02 -1.48
C GLN A 173 18.18 10.32 -0.12
N LEU A 174 17.41 10.87 0.82
CA LEU A 174 17.19 10.25 2.13
C LEU A 174 16.46 8.90 2.03
N LEU A 175 15.53 8.75 1.07
CA LEU A 175 14.86 7.46 0.82
C LEU A 175 15.83 6.41 0.28
N GLU A 176 16.76 6.80 -0.61
CA GLU A 176 17.83 5.91 -1.10
C GLU A 176 18.82 5.54 0.00
N GLU A 177 19.23 6.51 0.83
CA GLU A 177 20.08 6.29 2.01
C GLU A 177 19.43 5.36 3.04
N ALA A 178 18.09 5.36 3.13
CA ALA A 178 17.31 4.40 3.92
C ALA A 178 17.31 2.98 3.33
N GLY A 179 17.90 2.77 2.14
CA GLY A 179 17.90 1.49 1.44
C GLY A 179 16.55 1.16 0.83
N LEU A 180 15.74 2.17 0.46
CA LEU A 180 14.55 1.95 -0.35
C LEU A 180 14.94 1.90 -1.83
N PRO A 181 14.34 0.99 -2.62
CA PRO A 181 14.74 0.79 -4.01
C PRO A 181 14.06 1.80 -4.93
N LEU A 182 14.23 3.10 -4.67
CA LEU A 182 13.70 4.17 -5.49
C LEU A 182 14.24 4.05 -6.93
N GLU A 183 13.37 4.22 -7.92
CA GLU A 183 13.72 4.13 -9.35
C GLU A 183 13.56 5.49 -10.04
N SER A 184 12.44 6.18 -9.79
CA SER A 184 12.20 7.51 -10.35
C SER A 184 11.37 8.41 -9.46
N PHE A 185 11.54 9.71 -9.66
CA PHE A 185 10.70 10.78 -9.15
C PHE A 185 10.25 11.65 -10.31
N MET A 186 8.95 11.95 -10.41
CA MET A 186 8.44 12.83 -11.46
C MET A 186 7.26 13.67 -11.00
N THR A 187 6.97 14.72 -11.76
CA THR A 187 5.77 15.55 -11.63
C THR A 187 4.66 14.99 -12.49
N GLU A 188 3.45 14.95 -11.94
CA GLU A 188 2.28 14.31 -12.53
C GLU A 188 1.30 15.31 -13.16
N PHE A 189 0.12 14.83 -13.56
CA PHE A 189 -0.86 15.59 -14.32
C PHE A 189 -1.59 16.70 -13.55
N ALA A 190 -1.64 16.66 -12.22
CA ALA A 190 -2.17 17.76 -11.40
C ALA A 190 -1.09 18.68 -10.83
N ALA A 191 -1.49 19.91 -10.51
CA ALA A 191 -0.65 20.84 -9.75
C ALA A 191 -0.25 20.21 -8.41
N ALA A 192 1.01 20.38 -8.06
CA ALA A 192 1.66 19.82 -6.89
C ALA A 192 1.55 18.30 -6.75
N GLN A 193 1.28 17.58 -7.85
CA GLN A 193 1.24 16.13 -7.88
C GLN A 193 2.59 15.58 -8.31
N PHE A 194 3.04 14.55 -7.58
CA PHE A 194 4.29 13.88 -7.81
C PHE A 194 4.11 12.37 -7.73
N GLU A 195 4.96 11.64 -8.43
CA GLU A 195 5.04 10.18 -8.39
C GLU A 195 6.45 9.75 -7.97
N LEU A 196 6.50 8.77 -7.05
CA LEU A 196 7.70 7.98 -6.78
C LEU A 196 7.47 6.54 -7.24
N THR A 197 8.39 6.01 -8.05
CA THR A 197 8.37 4.60 -8.48
C THR A 197 9.51 3.83 -7.86
N PHE A 198 9.31 2.52 -7.70
CA PHE A 198 10.24 1.63 -7.00
C PHE A 198 10.62 0.44 -7.88
N ARG A 199 11.85 -0.05 -7.74
CA ARG A 199 12.24 -1.33 -8.34
C ARG A 199 11.44 -2.47 -7.69
N PRO A 200 11.05 -3.50 -8.46
CA PRO A 200 10.26 -4.59 -7.92
C PRO A 200 10.99 -5.41 -6.84
N GLU A 201 10.34 -5.58 -5.70
CA GLU A 201 10.80 -6.38 -4.56
C GLU A 201 10.00 -7.69 -4.45
N GLU A 202 10.55 -8.70 -3.77
CA GLU A 202 9.90 -10.00 -3.62
C GLU A 202 9.01 -10.07 -2.36
N GLY A 203 7.89 -10.79 -2.47
CA GLY A 203 7.00 -11.05 -1.35
C GLY A 203 6.30 -9.78 -0.85
N VAL A 204 6.36 -9.54 0.46
CA VAL A 204 5.71 -8.40 1.13
C VAL A 204 6.57 -7.15 1.16
N ALA A 205 7.85 -7.24 0.76
CA ALA A 205 8.83 -6.17 0.93
C ALA A 205 8.43 -4.87 0.21
N SER A 206 7.76 -4.95 -0.94
CA SER A 206 7.27 -3.76 -1.64
C SER A 206 6.24 -2.97 -0.81
N ALA A 207 5.38 -3.65 -0.05
CA ALA A 207 4.44 -3.00 0.86
C ALA A 207 5.16 -2.41 2.08
N ASP A 208 6.15 -3.11 2.63
CA ASP A 208 6.98 -2.59 3.73
C ASP A 208 7.70 -1.31 3.29
N SER A 209 8.39 -1.33 2.14
CA SER A 209 9.14 -0.20 1.57
C SER A 209 8.25 1.03 1.31
N ILE A 210 7.05 0.84 0.79
CA ILE A 210 6.14 1.97 0.56
C ILE A 210 5.60 2.55 1.85
N MET A 211 5.35 1.74 2.88
CA MET A 211 4.95 2.27 4.19
C MET A 211 6.06 3.13 4.79
N VAL A 212 7.32 2.71 4.67
CA VAL A 212 8.48 3.52 5.08
C VAL A 212 8.58 4.79 4.24
N MET A 213 8.39 4.69 2.92
CA MET A 213 8.41 5.86 2.03
C MET A 213 7.36 6.90 2.44
N LYS A 214 6.11 6.48 2.67
CA LYS A 214 5.02 7.40 3.04
C LYS A 214 5.35 8.17 4.32
N ASP A 215 5.92 7.49 5.31
CA ASP A 215 6.34 8.11 6.57
C ASP A 215 7.54 9.06 6.38
N GLY A 216 8.56 8.62 5.63
CA GLY A 216 9.76 9.41 5.37
C GLY A 216 9.50 10.69 4.57
N VAL A 217 8.67 10.60 3.53
CA VAL A 217 8.25 11.75 2.73
C VAL A 217 7.48 12.75 3.58
N LYS A 218 6.46 12.29 4.33
CA LYS A 218 5.68 13.17 5.22
C LYS A 218 6.57 13.84 6.27
N THR A 219 7.43 13.07 6.92
CA THR A 219 8.28 13.57 8.00
C THR A 219 9.30 14.58 7.48
N ASN A 220 9.99 14.28 6.38
CA ASN A 220 11.03 15.17 5.86
C ASN A 220 10.44 16.44 5.26
N LEU A 221 9.37 16.35 4.46
CA LEU A 221 8.72 17.53 3.89
C LEU A 221 8.05 18.40 4.96
N GLY A 222 7.52 17.77 6.03
CA GLY A 222 6.99 18.48 7.21
C GLY A 222 8.02 19.39 7.88
N LYS A 223 9.29 18.96 7.97
CA LYS A 223 10.39 19.81 8.48
C LYS A 223 10.65 21.04 7.62
N ASN A 224 10.24 21.00 6.36
CA ASN A 224 10.42 22.07 5.38
C ASN A 224 9.14 22.91 5.18
N GLY A 225 8.17 22.82 6.10
CA GLY A 225 6.94 23.62 6.04
C GLY A 225 5.96 23.18 4.96
N MET A 226 5.99 21.91 4.57
CA MET A 226 5.09 21.33 3.57
C MET A 226 4.28 20.16 4.13
N VAL A 227 3.12 19.89 3.52
CA VAL A 227 2.26 18.74 3.86
C VAL A 227 2.15 17.83 2.64
N ALA A 228 2.72 16.63 2.75
CA ALA A 228 2.52 15.57 1.75
C ALA A 228 1.26 14.76 2.08
N THR A 229 0.35 14.62 1.12
CA THR A 229 -0.89 13.87 1.29
C THR A 229 -1.04 12.77 0.26
N TYR A 230 -1.41 11.59 0.75
CA TYR A 230 -1.81 10.41 -0.04
C TYR A 230 -3.34 10.27 -0.08
N MET A 231 -4.05 11.39 0.06
CA MET A 231 -5.48 11.45 -0.20
C MET A 231 -5.72 11.22 -1.70
N ALA A 232 -6.77 10.47 -2.05
CA ALA A 232 -7.04 10.09 -3.43
C ALA A 232 -7.31 11.31 -4.33
N CYS A 233 -8.17 12.22 -3.88
CA CYS A 233 -8.65 13.38 -4.60
C CYS A 233 -8.70 14.55 -3.61
N PRO A 234 -7.54 15.17 -3.30
CA PRO A 234 -7.47 16.26 -2.34
C PRO A 234 -7.97 17.58 -2.94
N LEU A 235 -7.97 17.75 -4.26
CA LEU A 235 -8.49 18.92 -4.96
C LEU A 235 -9.92 18.68 -5.46
N ALA A 236 -10.70 19.76 -5.57
CA ALA A 236 -12.07 19.66 -6.08
C ALA A 236 -12.09 19.36 -7.58
N GLU A 237 -11.13 19.91 -8.31
CA GLU A 237 -10.89 19.76 -9.75
C GLU A 237 -9.45 19.28 -9.98
N GLY A 238 -9.21 18.66 -11.15
CA GLY A 238 -7.90 18.13 -11.53
C GLY A 238 -7.79 16.61 -11.35
N HIS A 239 -6.56 16.11 -11.53
CA HIS A 239 -6.26 14.68 -11.45
C HIS A 239 -6.14 14.18 -10.01
N ALA A 240 -6.38 12.88 -9.84
CA ALA A 240 -6.36 12.20 -8.55
C ALA A 240 -5.10 11.35 -8.39
N ASN A 241 -4.68 11.14 -7.14
CA ASN A 241 -3.56 10.29 -6.77
C ASN A 241 -3.93 8.79 -6.89
N GLY A 242 -3.31 8.15 -7.87
CA GLY A 242 -3.25 6.70 -8.05
C GLY A 242 -2.25 6.01 -7.11
N PHE A 243 -2.32 4.68 -7.13
CA PHE A 243 -1.37 3.83 -6.43
C PHE A 243 -1.20 2.51 -7.17
N HIS A 244 -0.76 2.59 -8.43
CA HIS A 244 -0.75 1.43 -9.29
C HIS A 244 0.16 0.35 -8.71
N PHE A 245 -0.34 -0.89 -8.70
CA PHE A 245 0.39 -2.04 -8.21
C PHE A 245 0.87 -2.86 -9.39
N ASN A 246 2.18 -2.83 -9.61
CA ASN A 246 2.83 -3.60 -10.65
C ASN A 246 3.31 -4.92 -10.05
N HIS A 247 2.94 -6.06 -10.64
CA HIS A 247 3.37 -7.38 -10.16
C HIS A 247 3.62 -8.39 -11.28
N SER A 248 4.54 -9.30 -11.00
CA SER A 248 4.80 -10.50 -11.78
C SER A 248 4.97 -11.70 -10.86
N LEU A 249 4.90 -12.90 -11.41
CA LEU A 249 5.14 -14.14 -10.70
C LEU A 249 6.42 -14.79 -11.20
N LEU A 250 7.17 -15.37 -10.27
CA LEU A 250 8.41 -16.06 -10.53
C LEU A 250 8.27 -17.53 -10.17
N THR A 251 8.70 -18.41 -11.06
CA THR A 251 8.84 -19.84 -10.79
C THR A 251 9.98 -20.11 -9.82
N SER A 252 10.10 -21.35 -9.32
CA SER A 252 11.20 -21.78 -8.46
C SER A 252 12.58 -21.59 -9.08
N ASP A 253 12.70 -21.66 -10.41
CA ASP A 253 13.93 -21.38 -11.18
C ASP A 253 14.06 -19.90 -11.59
N ARG A 254 13.30 -19.00 -10.96
CA ARG A 254 13.36 -17.54 -11.13
C ARG A 254 12.99 -17.04 -12.53
N LYS A 255 12.22 -17.82 -13.30
CA LYS A 255 11.66 -17.37 -14.58
C LYS A 255 10.34 -16.65 -14.37
N ASN A 256 10.06 -15.68 -15.23
CA ASN A 256 8.78 -15.01 -15.27
C ASN A 256 7.68 -16.01 -15.66
N ALA A 257 6.80 -16.34 -14.71
CA ALA A 257 5.73 -17.31 -14.89
C ALA A 257 4.59 -16.80 -15.78
N PHE A 258 4.52 -15.49 -16.04
CA PHE A 258 3.55 -14.90 -16.96
C PHE A 258 3.99 -14.91 -18.42
N LEU A 259 5.29 -15.08 -18.68
CA LEU A 259 5.84 -15.05 -20.03
C LEU A 259 5.64 -16.39 -20.74
N ASN A 260 5.09 -16.33 -21.96
CA ASN A 260 5.22 -17.39 -22.97
C ASN A 260 5.76 -16.78 -24.27
N ALA A 261 7.00 -17.11 -24.65
CA ALA A 261 7.64 -16.51 -25.81
C ALA A 261 7.02 -16.89 -27.16
N ASP A 262 6.25 -17.98 -27.19
CA ASP A 262 5.60 -18.49 -28.40
C ASP A 262 4.16 -17.96 -28.58
N ASP A 263 3.61 -17.28 -27.55
CA ASP A 263 2.30 -16.65 -27.61
C ASP A 263 2.39 -15.28 -28.32
N PRO A 264 1.46 -14.93 -29.24
CA PRO A 264 1.51 -13.66 -29.98
C PRO A 264 1.49 -12.40 -29.10
N VAL A 265 0.92 -12.49 -27.90
CA VAL A 265 0.90 -11.41 -26.91
C VAL A 265 1.74 -11.72 -25.67
N LEU A 266 2.64 -12.70 -25.79
CA LEU A 266 3.61 -13.14 -24.79
C LEU A 266 3.02 -13.72 -23.50
N LEU A 267 1.74 -14.12 -23.47
CA LEU A 267 1.08 -14.56 -22.24
C LEU A 267 1.03 -16.08 -22.08
N SER A 268 1.48 -16.56 -20.92
CA SER A 268 1.31 -17.95 -20.50
C SER A 268 -0.12 -18.25 -20.01
N ASP A 269 -0.46 -19.53 -19.87
CA ASP A 269 -1.72 -19.94 -19.24
C ASP A 269 -1.82 -19.48 -17.78
N THR A 270 -0.70 -19.46 -17.06
CA THR A 270 -0.62 -18.88 -15.71
C THR A 270 -1.06 -17.42 -15.72
N ALA A 271 -0.58 -16.61 -16.67
CA ALA A 271 -0.99 -15.21 -16.80
C ALA A 271 -2.50 -15.10 -17.08
N ARG A 272 -3.03 -15.92 -18.00
CA ARG A 272 -4.44 -15.92 -18.40
C ARG A 272 -5.36 -16.26 -17.22
N HIS A 273 -5.05 -17.32 -16.49
CA HIS A 273 -5.81 -17.71 -15.29
C HIS A 273 -5.71 -16.66 -14.18
N TRP A 274 -4.53 -16.07 -13.98
CA TRP A 274 -4.34 -14.98 -13.02
C TRP A 274 -5.19 -13.75 -13.37
N ILE A 275 -5.18 -13.31 -14.64
CA ILE A 275 -6.03 -12.22 -15.14
C ILE A 275 -7.50 -12.53 -14.90
N ALA A 276 -7.94 -13.74 -15.22
CA ALA A 276 -9.33 -14.16 -15.01
C ALA A 276 -9.76 -14.04 -13.55
N GLY A 277 -8.91 -14.44 -12.61
CA GLY A 277 -9.14 -14.26 -11.18
C GLY A 277 -9.26 -12.78 -10.79
N LEU A 278 -8.31 -11.94 -11.18
CA LEU A 278 -8.36 -10.51 -10.88
C LEU A 278 -9.60 -9.82 -11.46
N VAL A 279 -9.98 -10.14 -12.70
CA VAL A 279 -11.18 -9.59 -13.34
C VAL A 279 -12.46 -10.05 -12.63
N SER A 280 -12.54 -11.33 -12.25
CA SER A 280 -13.72 -11.89 -11.56
C SER A 280 -13.94 -11.24 -10.19
N HIS A 281 -12.86 -10.96 -9.46
CA HIS A 281 -12.92 -10.41 -8.11
C HIS A 281 -12.87 -8.87 -8.06
N ALA A 282 -12.70 -8.19 -9.20
CA ALA A 282 -12.54 -6.74 -9.26
C ALA A 282 -13.62 -5.92 -8.50
N PRO A 283 -14.92 -6.30 -8.54
CA PRO A 283 -15.93 -5.59 -7.75
C PRO A 283 -15.65 -5.61 -6.24
N ALA A 284 -15.26 -6.76 -5.69
CA ALA A 284 -14.92 -6.93 -4.28
C ALA A 284 -13.56 -6.32 -3.92
N LEU A 285 -12.56 -6.46 -4.81
CA LEU A 285 -11.25 -5.80 -4.69
C LEU A 285 -11.42 -4.28 -4.52
N THR A 286 -12.39 -3.67 -5.21
CA THR A 286 -12.63 -2.22 -5.15
C THR A 286 -12.80 -1.72 -3.71
N ALA A 287 -13.45 -2.47 -2.81
CA ALA A 287 -13.61 -2.03 -1.43
C ALA A 287 -12.26 -1.88 -0.71
N LEU A 288 -11.37 -2.86 -0.87
CA LEU A 288 -10.07 -2.92 -0.19
C LEU A 288 -9.03 -1.98 -0.83
N LEU A 289 -9.11 -1.80 -2.15
CA LEU A 289 -8.19 -1.00 -2.96
C LEU A 289 -8.65 0.46 -3.08
N CYS A 290 -9.88 0.78 -2.68
CA CYS A 290 -10.43 2.14 -2.62
C CYS A 290 -11.18 2.32 -1.29
N PRO A 291 -10.44 2.38 -0.16
CA PRO A 291 -11.03 2.18 1.16
C PRO A 291 -11.77 3.40 1.72
N THR A 292 -11.67 4.56 1.07
CA THR A 292 -12.30 5.80 1.55
C THR A 292 -13.28 6.35 0.54
N ILE A 293 -14.25 7.13 1.02
CA ILE A 293 -15.25 7.82 0.18
C ILE A 293 -14.57 8.71 -0.87
N ASN A 294 -13.46 9.35 -0.48
CA ASN A 294 -12.66 10.15 -1.38
C ASN A 294 -12.10 9.37 -2.58
N CYS A 295 -11.85 8.05 -2.43
CA CYS A 295 -11.43 7.20 -3.54
C CYS A 295 -12.50 7.09 -4.63
N TYR A 296 -13.79 7.19 -4.29
CA TYR A 296 -14.87 7.07 -5.27
C TYR A 296 -15.04 8.34 -6.11
N ARG A 297 -14.54 9.49 -5.63
CA ARG A 297 -14.33 10.69 -6.46
C ARG A 297 -13.27 10.41 -7.53
N ARG A 298 -12.15 9.77 -7.17
CA ARG A 298 -11.13 9.30 -8.12
C ARG A 298 -11.73 8.32 -9.13
N LEU A 299 -12.55 7.36 -8.70
CA LEU A 299 -13.18 6.41 -9.62
C LEU A 299 -14.13 7.08 -10.64
N ALA A 300 -14.60 8.30 -10.37
CA ALA A 300 -15.36 9.10 -11.33
C ALA A 300 -14.47 9.81 -12.38
N ASP A 301 -13.15 9.87 -12.16
CA ASP A 301 -12.18 10.42 -13.12
C ASP A 301 -12.19 9.63 -14.44
N VAL A 302 -11.99 10.32 -15.55
CA VAL A 302 -11.90 9.76 -16.90
C VAL A 302 -10.70 8.83 -17.07
N LEU A 303 -9.63 9.02 -16.29
CA LEU A 303 -8.42 8.18 -16.33
C LEU A 303 -8.54 6.89 -15.52
N CYS A 304 -9.62 6.74 -14.72
CA CYS A 304 -9.87 5.53 -13.93
C CYS A 304 -10.72 4.51 -14.70
N PRO A 305 -10.44 3.20 -14.51
CA PRO A 305 -11.20 2.15 -15.17
C PRO A 305 -12.68 2.18 -14.75
N LYS A 306 -13.57 1.95 -15.73
CA LYS A 306 -15.03 1.89 -15.49
C LYS A 306 -15.57 0.46 -15.34
N SER A 307 -14.87 -0.48 -15.93
CA SER A 307 -15.14 -1.92 -15.88
C SER A 307 -13.85 -2.66 -15.61
N ALA A 308 -13.97 -3.91 -15.15
CA ALA A 308 -12.87 -4.81 -14.86
C ALA A 308 -12.25 -5.39 -16.14
N THR A 309 -11.97 -4.55 -17.14
CA THR A 309 -11.32 -4.97 -18.39
C THR A 309 -9.82 -5.09 -18.20
N TRP A 310 -9.18 -5.84 -19.09
CA TRP A 310 -7.73 -5.92 -19.21
C TRP A 310 -7.30 -5.75 -20.65
N GLY A 311 -6.02 -5.43 -20.87
CA GLY A 311 -5.47 -5.20 -22.21
C GLY A 311 -3.95 -5.08 -22.20
N VAL A 312 -3.30 -5.44 -23.31
CA VAL A 312 -1.86 -5.32 -23.48
C VAL A 312 -1.50 -3.87 -23.81
N GLU A 313 -0.62 -3.28 -23.01
CA GLU A 313 -0.18 -1.87 -23.11
C GLU A 313 -1.32 -0.82 -23.09
N ASP A 314 -2.53 -1.22 -22.72
CA ASP A 314 -3.69 -0.34 -22.65
C ASP A 314 -3.77 0.34 -21.27
N ARG A 315 -3.70 1.67 -21.22
CA ARG A 315 -3.79 2.45 -19.98
C ARG A 315 -5.23 2.75 -19.56
N SER A 316 -6.22 2.44 -20.38
CA SER A 316 -7.64 2.73 -20.12
C SER A 316 -8.38 1.63 -19.35
N VAL A 317 -7.74 0.46 -19.20
CA VAL A 317 -8.32 -0.73 -18.58
C VAL A 317 -8.01 -0.83 -17.09
N PHE A 318 -8.68 -1.73 -16.38
CA PHE A 318 -8.41 -2.02 -14.97
C PHE A 318 -7.05 -2.68 -14.76
N LEU A 319 -6.73 -3.66 -15.61
CA LEU A 319 -5.50 -4.42 -15.53
C LEU A 319 -4.72 -4.28 -16.84
N ARG A 320 -3.66 -3.47 -16.81
CA ARG A 320 -2.77 -3.30 -17.96
C ARG A 320 -1.70 -4.38 -17.93
N VAL A 321 -1.54 -5.10 -19.03
CA VAL A 321 -0.50 -6.11 -19.19
C VAL A 321 0.66 -5.47 -19.93
N LYS A 322 1.82 -5.39 -19.28
CA LYS A 322 3.05 -4.86 -19.86
C LYS A 322 3.93 -6.02 -20.34
N THR A 323 4.45 -5.91 -21.56
CA THR A 323 5.20 -7.01 -22.23
C THR A 323 6.58 -6.61 -22.74
N GLU A 324 7.03 -5.42 -22.37
CA GLU A 324 8.29 -4.84 -22.84
C GLU A 324 9.51 -5.74 -22.54
N LYS A 325 10.46 -5.78 -23.48
CA LYS A 325 11.76 -6.49 -23.34
C LYS A 325 11.64 -7.96 -22.94
N ARG A 326 10.56 -8.64 -23.36
CA ARG A 326 10.24 -10.04 -22.97
C ARG A 326 10.13 -10.22 -21.45
N ASN A 327 9.68 -9.18 -20.75
CA ASN A 327 9.29 -9.26 -19.36
C ASN A 327 7.78 -8.99 -19.27
N VAL A 328 7.02 -9.92 -18.69
CA VAL A 328 5.56 -9.80 -18.59
C VAL A 328 5.16 -9.50 -17.16
N TYR A 329 4.55 -8.35 -16.95
CA TYR A 329 4.03 -7.97 -15.64
C TYR A 329 2.71 -7.23 -15.80
N MET A 330 1.93 -7.22 -14.72
CA MET A 330 0.60 -6.63 -14.72
C MET A 330 0.62 -5.38 -13.86
N GLU A 331 0.02 -4.31 -14.36
CA GLU A 331 -0.24 -3.07 -13.65
C GLU A 331 -1.73 -3.06 -13.27
N ASN A 332 -2.02 -3.29 -11.98
CA ASN A 332 -3.35 -3.09 -11.42
C ASN A 332 -3.54 -1.60 -11.12
N ARG A 333 -4.45 -0.96 -11.86
CA ARG A 333 -4.68 0.50 -11.83
C ARG A 333 -5.76 0.93 -10.83
N LEU A 334 -6.41 -0.05 -10.19
CA LEU A 334 -7.49 0.20 -9.24
C LEU A 334 -7.04 0.88 -7.93
N PRO A 335 -5.93 0.48 -7.28
CA PRO A 335 -5.60 1.03 -5.97
C PRO A 335 -5.41 2.55 -6.01
N SER A 336 -5.91 3.20 -4.98
CA SER A 336 -5.71 4.64 -4.73
C SER A 336 -4.57 4.85 -3.73
N SER A 337 -3.95 6.04 -3.71
CA SER A 337 -2.90 6.41 -2.75
C SER A 337 -3.31 6.24 -1.29
N ALA A 338 -4.62 6.26 -1.00
CA ALA A 338 -5.22 5.98 0.30
C ALA A 338 -5.25 4.49 0.68
N SER A 339 -4.89 3.57 -0.22
CA SER A 339 -4.96 2.13 0.04
C SER A 339 -3.95 1.70 1.09
N ASN A 340 -4.33 0.69 1.87
CA ASN A 340 -3.38 -0.07 2.68
C ASN A 340 -2.57 -1.01 1.77
N PRO A 341 -1.26 -0.81 1.59
CA PRO A 341 -0.48 -1.58 0.62
C PRO A 341 -0.44 -3.08 0.94
N TYR A 342 -0.54 -3.47 2.22
CA TYR A 342 -0.63 -4.88 2.59
C TYR A 342 -1.94 -5.51 2.12
N LEU A 343 -3.06 -4.79 2.22
CA LEU A 343 -4.34 -5.27 1.68
C LEU A 343 -4.32 -5.33 0.16
N VAL A 344 -3.64 -4.40 -0.52
CA VAL A 344 -3.44 -4.45 -1.97
C VAL A 344 -2.74 -5.74 -2.36
N VAL A 345 -1.62 -6.06 -1.70
CA VAL A 345 -0.87 -7.31 -1.93
C VAL A 345 -1.75 -8.53 -1.61
N ALA A 346 -2.32 -8.59 -0.40
CA ALA A 346 -3.11 -9.73 0.04
C ALA A 346 -4.28 -10.03 -0.90
N ALA A 347 -5.08 -9.01 -1.23
CA ALA A 347 -6.27 -9.16 -2.04
C ALA A 347 -5.93 -9.51 -3.50
N THR A 348 -4.90 -8.87 -4.08
CA THR A 348 -4.43 -9.18 -5.44
C THR A 348 -3.94 -10.62 -5.54
N LEU A 349 -3.15 -11.09 -4.58
CA LEU A 349 -2.66 -12.46 -4.57
C LEU A 349 -3.81 -13.47 -4.38
N ALA A 350 -4.75 -13.18 -3.48
CA ALA A 350 -5.89 -14.05 -3.23
C ALA A 350 -6.77 -14.22 -4.49
N ALA A 351 -7.12 -13.12 -5.16
CA ALA A 351 -7.90 -13.15 -6.38
C ALA A 351 -7.16 -13.85 -7.54
N GLY A 352 -5.87 -13.58 -7.71
CA GLY A 352 -5.06 -14.25 -8.73
C GLY A 352 -4.94 -15.75 -8.50
N MET A 353 -4.69 -16.18 -7.25
CA MET A 353 -4.62 -17.59 -6.88
C MET A 353 -5.96 -18.32 -7.09
N ASP A 354 -7.11 -17.67 -6.89
CA ASP A 354 -8.42 -18.26 -7.21
C ASP A 354 -8.54 -18.58 -8.70
N GLY A 355 -8.10 -17.63 -9.54
CA GLY A 355 -8.01 -17.81 -10.98
C GLY A 355 -7.17 -19.01 -11.39
N LEU A 356 -5.99 -19.18 -10.76
CA LEU A 356 -5.12 -20.34 -10.95
C LEU A 356 -5.78 -21.64 -10.48
N ALA A 357 -6.33 -21.66 -9.26
CA ALA A 357 -6.90 -22.85 -8.63
C ALA A 357 -8.08 -23.41 -9.44
N LYS A 358 -8.96 -22.53 -9.92
CA LYS A 358 -10.16 -22.89 -10.69
C LYS A 358 -9.91 -22.96 -12.19
N LYS A 359 -8.71 -22.61 -12.66
CA LYS A 359 -8.37 -22.47 -14.09
C LYS A 359 -9.39 -21.62 -14.83
N LEU A 360 -9.73 -20.46 -14.26
CA LEU A 360 -10.75 -19.58 -14.83
C LEU A 360 -10.37 -19.16 -16.25
N ASN A 361 -11.36 -19.13 -17.14
CA ASN A 361 -11.15 -18.69 -18.51
C ASN A 361 -10.88 -17.18 -18.54
N CYS A 362 -9.75 -16.79 -19.12
CA CYS A 362 -9.43 -15.38 -19.32
C CYS A 362 -10.45 -14.74 -20.27
N PRO A 363 -11.09 -13.62 -19.88
CA PRO A 363 -11.95 -12.89 -20.79
C PRO A 363 -11.13 -12.30 -21.95
N LEU A 364 -11.80 -11.90 -23.02
CA LEU A 364 -11.16 -11.20 -24.13
C LEU A 364 -10.59 -9.84 -23.66
N GLN A 365 -9.55 -9.34 -24.35
CA GLN A 365 -9.05 -8.00 -24.08
C GLN A 365 -10.17 -6.97 -24.34
N GLY A 366 -10.35 -6.03 -23.42
CA GLY A 366 -11.41 -5.02 -23.51
C GLY A 366 -12.84 -5.56 -23.52
N ASP A 367 -13.07 -6.78 -23.00
CA ASP A 367 -14.39 -7.42 -23.02
C ASP A 367 -15.47 -6.52 -22.38
N LYS A 368 -16.50 -6.17 -23.17
CA LYS A 368 -17.61 -5.33 -22.73
C LYS A 368 -18.51 -6.03 -21.69
N ALA A 369 -18.42 -7.36 -21.59
CA ALA A 369 -19.10 -8.15 -20.56
C ALA A 369 -18.32 -8.22 -19.24
N ALA A 370 -17.15 -7.58 -19.14
CA ALA A 370 -16.40 -7.53 -17.89
C ALA A 370 -17.23 -6.91 -16.76
N PRO A 371 -17.10 -7.40 -15.51
CA PRO A 371 -17.81 -6.85 -14.37
C PRO A 371 -17.63 -5.33 -14.22
N PRO A 372 -18.67 -4.57 -13.84
CA PRO A 372 -18.52 -3.14 -13.57
C PRO A 372 -17.68 -2.93 -12.30
N ILE A 373 -16.87 -1.87 -12.29
CA ILE A 373 -16.20 -1.41 -11.06
C ILE A 373 -17.23 -0.61 -10.24
N PRO A 374 -17.55 -1.01 -9.00
CA PRO A 374 -18.50 -0.29 -8.15
C PRO A 374 -18.10 1.18 -7.99
N ARG A 375 -19.09 2.07 -8.10
CA ARG A 375 -18.89 3.53 -8.03
C ARG A 375 -19.26 4.15 -6.70
N THR A 376 -19.71 3.33 -5.75
CA THR A 376 -20.04 3.76 -4.40
C THR A 376 -19.35 2.86 -3.38
N PRO A 377 -18.99 3.41 -2.20
CA PRO A 377 -18.54 2.63 -1.05
C PRO A 377 -19.49 1.49 -0.71
N GLU A 378 -20.80 1.73 -0.72
CA GLU A 378 -21.81 0.73 -0.40
C GLU A 378 -21.81 -0.42 -1.41
N GLY A 379 -21.66 -0.10 -2.70
CA GLY A 379 -21.64 -1.10 -3.77
C GLY A 379 -20.41 -2.00 -3.73
N SER A 380 -19.23 -1.41 -3.47
CA SER A 380 -18.00 -2.19 -3.33
C SER A 380 -17.99 -3.04 -2.07
N MET A 381 -18.49 -2.50 -0.96
CA MET A 381 -18.67 -3.21 0.30
C MET A 381 -19.62 -4.40 0.13
N ALA A 382 -20.77 -4.20 -0.51
CA ALA A 382 -21.70 -5.30 -0.79
C ALA A 382 -21.08 -6.39 -1.67
N ALA A 383 -20.24 -6.01 -2.65
CA ALA A 383 -19.49 -6.97 -3.45
C ALA A 383 -18.47 -7.75 -2.61
N LEU A 384 -17.73 -7.08 -1.72
CA LEU A 384 -16.77 -7.74 -0.81
C LEU A 384 -17.47 -8.67 0.18
N GLU A 385 -18.65 -8.29 0.67
CA GLU A 385 -19.46 -9.11 1.58
C GLU A 385 -19.91 -10.43 0.93
N GLN A 386 -20.14 -10.42 -0.39
CA GLN A 386 -20.54 -11.61 -1.17
C GLN A 386 -19.34 -12.43 -1.69
N ASP A 387 -18.10 -11.94 -1.53
CA ASP A 387 -16.90 -12.59 -2.03
C ASP A 387 -16.26 -13.49 -0.97
N ASP A 388 -16.77 -14.71 -0.84
CA ASP A 388 -16.29 -15.70 0.14
C ASP A 388 -14.80 -16.03 -0.01
N ILE A 389 -14.27 -15.95 -1.24
CA ILE A 389 -12.87 -16.25 -1.53
C ILE A 389 -11.99 -15.17 -0.90
N LEU A 390 -12.25 -13.90 -1.18
CA LEU A 390 -11.48 -12.80 -0.61
C LEU A 390 -11.68 -12.71 0.90
N ARG A 391 -12.92 -12.86 1.40
CA ARG A 391 -13.21 -12.85 2.85
C ARG A 391 -12.42 -13.93 3.59
N LYS A 392 -12.40 -15.16 3.08
CA LYS A 392 -11.64 -16.26 3.68
C LYS A 392 -10.13 -16.05 3.57
N ALA A 393 -9.65 -15.60 2.41
CA ALA A 393 -8.23 -15.44 2.16
C ALA A 393 -7.62 -14.34 3.04
N ILE A 394 -8.28 -13.17 3.13
CA ILE A 394 -7.83 -12.02 3.92
C ILE A 394 -8.06 -12.26 5.42
N GLY A 395 -9.17 -12.91 5.77
CA GLY A 395 -9.59 -13.18 7.14
C GLY A 395 -10.90 -12.46 7.45
N ALA A 396 -11.94 -13.24 7.78
CA ALA A 396 -13.29 -12.71 7.98
C ALA A 396 -13.34 -11.59 9.03
N GLU A 397 -12.63 -11.77 10.15
CA GLU A 397 -12.59 -10.78 11.23
C GLU A 397 -11.94 -9.45 10.79
N LEU A 398 -10.88 -9.52 9.98
CA LEU A 398 -10.21 -8.34 9.42
C LEU A 398 -11.14 -7.62 8.43
N VAL A 399 -11.82 -8.36 7.58
CA VAL A 399 -12.79 -7.81 6.62
C VAL A 399 -13.99 -7.21 7.34
N ASP A 400 -14.53 -7.86 8.36
CA ASP A 400 -15.68 -7.34 9.10
C ASP A 400 -15.32 -6.07 9.86
N SER A 401 -14.11 -6.02 10.44
CA SER A 401 -13.58 -4.80 11.03
C SER A 401 -13.39 -3.69 10.00
N PHE A 402 -12.88 -4.01 8.81
CA PHE A 402 -12.70 -3.07 7.70
C PHE A 402 -14.02 -2.44 7.30
N MET A 403 -15.01 -3.29 7.05
CA MET A 403 -16.37 -2.91 6.67
C MET A 403 -17.05 -2.07 7.75
N SER A 404 -16.85 -2.39 9.02
CA SER A 404 -17.37 -1.59 10.14
C SER A 404 -16.79 -0.18 10.14
N ILE A 405 -15.48 -0.03 9.98
CA ILE A 405 -14.80 1.28 9.92
C ILE A 405 -15.28 2.07 8.70
N SER A 406 -15.36 1.44 7.53
CA SER A 406 -15.85 2.09 6.31
C SER A 406 -17.31 2.58 6.45
N ARG A 407 -18.20 1.77 7.03
CA ARG A 407 -19.60 2.14 7.31
C ARG A 407 -19.72 3.30 8.30
N GLN A 408 -18.87 3.34 9.32
CA GLN A 408 -18.85 4.46 10.27
C GLN A 408 -18.32 5.75 9.63
N GLY A 409 -17.29 5.65 8.78
CA GLY A 409 -16.82 6.77 7.98
C GLY A 409 -17.91 7.36 7.08
N LEU A 410 -18.74 6.50 6.46
CA LEU A 410 -19.91 6.91 5.68
C LEU A 410 -20.96 7.63 6.54
N ALA A 411 -21.29 7.06 7.71
CA ALA A 411 -22.28 7.65 8.60
C ALA A 411 -21.86 9.04 9.13
N ALA A 412 -20.56 9.22 9.42
CA ALA A 412 -20.01 10.49 9.88
C ALA A 412 -20.14 11.63 8.86
N ILE A 413 -20.32 11.31 7.58
CA ILE A 413 -20.42 12.26 6.46
C ILE A 413 -21.89 12.64 6.14
N SER A 414 -22.85 12.01 6.81
CA SER A 414 -24.29 12.20 6.55
C SER A 414 -24.90 13.45 7.20
N ASP A 415 -24.13 14.32 7.86
CA ASP A 415 -24.63 15.49 8.58
C ASP A 415 -24.74 16.78 7.74
N GLY A 416 -24.38 16.73 6.45
CA GLY A 416 -24.49 17.86 5.51
C GLY A 416 -23.28 18.81 5.51
N SER A 417 -22.21 18.49 6.22
CA SER A 417 -20.92 19.21 6.14
C SER A 417 -20.22 19.03 4.78
N ASP A 418 -19.31 19.95 4.42
CA ASP A 418 -18.47 19.81 3.23
C ASP A 418 -17.61 18.55 3.37
N GLN A 419 -18.01 17.52 2.61
CA GLN A 419 -17.38 16.20 2.66
C GLN A 419 -15.90 16.25 2.31
N LEU A 420 -15.48 17.20 1.45
CA LEU A 420 -14.09 17.35 1.04
C LEU A 420 -13.27 18.04 2.14
N GLU A 421 -13.81 19.06 2.79
CA GLU A 421 -13.16 19.76 3.90
C GLU A 421 -12.95 18.83 5.10
N TYR A 422 -13.97 18.07 5.49
CA TYR A 422 -13.84 17.06 6.56
C TYR A 422 -12.76 16.02 6.23
N GLN A 423 -12.75 15.51 5.00
CA GLN A 423 -11.74 14.55 4.55
C GLN A 423 -10.33 15.16 4.55
N ARG A 424 -10.17 16.40 4.08
CA ARG A 424 -8.90 17.12 4.14
C ARG A 424 -8.42 17.25 5.58
N ASN A 425 -9.29 17.63 6.52
CA ASN A 425 -8.91 17.73 7.93
C ASN A 425 -8.37 16.40 8.48
N VAL A 426 -8.99 15.27 8.14
CA VAL A 426 -8.48 13.94 8.54
C VAL A 426 -7.12 13.65 7.89
N TYR A 427 -6.96 13.88 6.59
CA TYR A 427 -5.73 13.55 5.86
C TYR A 427 -4.56 14.51 6.07
N PHE A 428 -4.82 15.76 6.48
CA PHE A 428 -3.80 16.78 6.69
C PHE A 428 -3.38 16.86 8.16
N HIS A 429 -4.25 16.46 9.10
CA HIS A 429 -4.00 16.62 10.53
C HIS A 429 -4.00 15.31 11.34
N ALA A 430 -4.58 14.21 10.83
CA ALA A 430 -4.73 12.96 11.60
C ALA A 430 -4.05 11.72 10.99
N LEU A 431 -3.72 11.73 9.69
CA LEU A 431 -3.11 10.62 8.95
C LEU A 431 -1.85 11.06 8.22
#